data_AF-A0A2W7MFZ8-F1
#
_entry.id   AF-A0A2W7MFZ8-F1
#
_cell.length_a   1.000
_cell.length_b   1.000
_cell.length_c   1.000
_cell.angle_alpha   90.00
_cell.angle_beta   90.00
_cell.angle_gamma   90.00
#
_symmetry.space_group_name_H-M   'P 1'
#
loop_
_entity.id
_entity.type
_entity.pdbx_description
1 polymer ?
#
loop_
_entity_poly.entity_id
_entity_poly.type
_entity_poly.pdbx_seq_one_letter_code
_entity_poly.pdbx_strand_id
1 'polypeptide(L)'
;MISLPIDAVLSDLRQALAERDEAVLEAPPGAGKTTRVPLALLDEHWLAGQTILMLEPRRLAARAAAERLASELGEKVGETVGYRIRLDSKVGPNTRIEVVTEGILTRRLQSDPALEGVGLVIFDEFHDLLISSFSALACQAFQSKPTRL
;
A
#
# COMPACT_ATOMS: atom_id res chain seq x y z
N MET A 1 9.44 -0.46 -21.42
CA MET A 1 8.78 -1.06 -20.24
C MET A 1 7.80 -2.12 -20.71
N ILE A 2 7.67 -3.24 -19.98
CA ILE A 2 6.65 -4.25 -20.25
C ILE A 2 5.33 -3.70 -19.73
N SER A 3 4.30 -3.66 -20.59
CA SER A 3 2.94 -3.30 -20.16
C SER A 3 2.34 -4.43 -19.36
N LEU A 4 1.73 -4.09 -18.22
CA LEU A 4 1.05 -5.01 -17.33
C LEU A 4 -0.47 -4.78 -17.40
N PRO A 5 -1.30 -5.81 -17.15
CA PRO A 5 -2.76 -5.66 -17.17
C PRO A 5 -3.30 -4.54 -16.28
N ILE A 6 -2.61 -4.25 -15.17
CA ILE A 6 -3.00 -3.18 -14.25
C ILE A 6 -2.93 -1.79 -14.88
N ASP A 7 -2.07 -1.57 -15.87
CA ASP A 7 -1.85 -0.26 -16.48
C ASP A 7 -3.14 0.32 -17.09
N ALA A 8 -4.04 -0.56 -17.56
CA ALA A 8 -5.31 -0.16 -18.17
C ALA A 8 -6.31 0.45 -17.17
N VAL A 9 -6.18 0.14 -15.87
CA VAL A 9 -7.14 0.58 -14.83
C VAL A 9 -6.55 1.63 -13.88
N LEU A 10 -5.26 1.98 -14.03
CA LEU A 10 -4.62 3.00 -13.16
C LEU A 10 -5.25 4.38 -13.31
N SER A 11 -5.71 4.74 -14.51
CA SER A 11 -6.45 5.97 -14.78
C SER A 11 -7.70 6.05 -13.89
N ASP A 12 -8.52 5.00 -13.94
CA ASP A 12 -9.80 4.96 -13.25
C ASP A 12 -9.60 4.92 -11.73
N LEU A 13 -8.56 4.23 -11.27
CA LEU A 13 -8.17 4.23 -9.86
C LEU A 13 -7.77 5.62 -9.35
N ARG A 14 -6.94 6.35 -10.11
CA ARG A 14 -6.55 7.72 -9.74
C ARG A 14 -7.76 8.63 -9.66
N GLN A 15 -8.67 8.54 -10.64
CA GLN A 15 -9.89 9.34 -10.63
C GLN A 15 -10.78 8.99 -9.43
N ALA A 16 -11.00 7.71 -9.16
CA ALA A 16 -11.82 7.28 -8.04
C ALA A 16 -11.28 7.78 -6.69
N LEU A 17 -9.96 7.73 -6.49
CA LEU A 17 -9.31 8.21 -5.27
C LEU A 17 -9.20 9.75 -5.19
N ALA A 18 -9.29 10.45 -6.32
CA ALA A 18 -9.39 11.91 -6.32
C ALA A 18 -10.79 12.39 -5.90
N GLU A 19 -11.83 11.58 -6.12
CA GLU A 19 -13.22 11.91 -5.83
C GLU A 19 -13.72 11.31 -4.50
N ARG A 20 -13.06 10.26 -3.99
CA ARG A 20 -13.50 9.47 -2.84
C ARG A 20 -12.32 9.00 -2.01
N ASP A 21 -12.58 8.69 -0.74
CA ASP A 21 -11.55 8.25 0.20
C ASP A 21 -11.19 6.75 0.09
N GLU A 22 -11.92 5.98 -0.73
CA GLU A 22 -11.76 4.52 -0.83
C GLU A 22 -12.08 3.95 -2.21
N ALA A 23 -11.31 2.93 -2.59
CA ALA A 23 -11.52 2.13 -3.80
C ALA A 23 -11.13 0.67 -3.56
N VAL A 24 -11.83 -0.25 -4.21
CA VAL A 24 -11.47 -1.67 -4.29
C VAL A 24 -11.03 -1.94 -5.72
N LEU A 25 -9.80 -2.43 -5.86
CA LEU A 25 -9.20 -2.76 -7.14
C LEU A 25 -9.12 -4.28 -7.29
N GLU A 26 -9.88 -4.83 -8.23
CA GLU A 26 -9.84 -6.26 -8.55
C GLU A 26 -9.01 -6.50 -9.81
N ALA A 27 -8.02 -7.39 -9.71
CA ALA A 27 -7.25 -7.82 -10.88
C ALA A 27 -6.75 -9.26 -10.66
N PRO A 28 -6.43 -10.02 -11.72
CA PRO A 28 -5.86 -11.35 -11.55
C PRO A 28 -4.48 -11.31 -10.84
N PRO A 29 -4.05 -12.42 -10.21
CA PRO A 29 -2.68 -12.57 -9.73
C PRO A 29 -1.67 -12.33 -10.85
N GLY A 30 -0.53 -11.70 -10.53
CA GLY A 30 0.48 -11.36 -11.53
C GLY A 30 0.15 -10.16 -12.42
N ALA A 31 -1.02 -9.51 -12.25
CA ALA A 31 -1.39 -8.32 -13.02
C ALA A 31 -0.51 -7.07 -12.75
N GLY A 32 0.30 -7.08 -11.68
CA GLY A 32 1.18 -5.97 -11.32
C GLY A 32 0.64 -5.03 -10.24
N LYS A 33 -0.45 -5.39 -9.54
CA LYS A 33 -1.07 -4.57 -8.47
C LYS A 33 -0.05 -4.03 -7.47
N THR A 34 0.64 -4.94 -6.80
CA THR A 34 1.64 -4.66 -5.75
C THR A 34 2.78 -3.75 -6.22
N THR A 35 3.17 -3.83 -7.50
CA THR A 35 4.41 -3.19 -7.99
C THR A 35 4.16 -1.93 -8.81
N ARG A 36 2.93 -1.73 -9.30
CA ARG A 36 2.56 -0.53 -10.07
C ARG A 36 1.68 0.44 -9.31
N VAL A 37 0.72 -0.04 -8.53
CA VAL A 37 -0.28 0.82 -7.88
C VAL A 37 0.36 1.82 -6.92
N PRO A 38 1.25 1.42 -5.98
CA PRO A 38 1.87 2.38 -5.07
C PRO A 38 2.68 3.46 -5.80
N LEU A 39 3.42 3.08 -6.85
CA LEU A 39 4.22 4.01 -7.65
C LEU A 39 3.34 4.96 -8.45
N ALA A 40 2.23 4.47 -8.99
CA ALA A 40 1.29 5.31 -9.72
C ALA A 40 0.71 6.42 -8.82
N LEU A 41 0.40 6.10 -7.57
CA LEU A 41 -0.25 7.03 -6.65
C LEU A 41 0.72 7.96 -5.90
N LEU A 42 2.03 7.77 -6.04
CA LEU A 42 3.06 8.45 -5.26
C LEU A 42 3.06 9.99 -5.36
N ASP A 43 2.70 10.49 -6.54
CA ASP A 43 2.72 11.92 -6.89
C ASP A 43 1.32 12.51 -7.03
N GLU A 44 0.29 11.82 -6.52
CA GLU A 44 -1.06 12.37 -6.51
C GLU A 44 -1.18 13.59 -5.60
N HIS A 45 -1.87 14.62 -6.07
CA HIS A 45 -1.97 15.91 -5.37
C HIS A 45 -2.64 15.78 -4.00
N TRP A 46 -3.67 14.94 -3.90
CA TRP A 46 -4.38 14.66 -2.65
C TRP A 46 -3.52 13.93 -1.62
N LEU A 47 -2.44 13.26 -2.05
CA LEU A 47 -1.48 12.63 -1.13
C LEU A 47 -0.58 13.67 -0.45
N ALA A 48 -0.45 14.87 -1.02
CA ALA A 48 0.25 16.02 -0.42
C ALA A 48 1.66 15.71 0.14
N GLY A 49 2.39 14.78 -0.49
CA GLY A 49 3.72 14.37 -0.04
C GLY A 49 3.73 13.43 1.17
N GLN A 50 2.57 12.99 1.66
CA GLN A 50 2.44 12.02 2.74
C GLN A 50 2.86 10.61 2.31
N THR A 51 3.03 9.73 3.29
CA THR A 51 3.48 8.34 3.10
C THR A 51 2.33 7.44 2.65
N ILE A 52 2.63 6.53 1.73
CA ILE A 52 1.80 5.38 1.38
C ILE A 52 2.22 4.21 2.27
N LEU A 53 1.27 3.63 3.00
CA LEU A 53 1.47 2.46 3.84
C LEU A 53 0.83 1.24 3.18
N MET A 54 1.64 0.30 2.69
CA MET A 54 1.14 -0.90 2.01
C MET A 54 1.23 -2.11 2.93
N LEU A 55 0.08 -2.67 3.31
CA LEU A 55 0.00 -3.90 4.07
C LEU A 55 0.23 -5.09 3.13
N GLU A 56 1.24 -5.90 3.44
CA GLU A 56 1.49 -7.20 2.83
C GLU A 56 1.60 -8.24 3.96
N PRO A 57 0.65 -9.20 4.07
CA PRO A 57 0.54 -10.08 5.23
C PRO A 57 1.76 -10.99 5.45
N ARG A 58 2.51 -11.31 4.38
CA ARG A 58 3.62 -12.27 4.45
C ARG A 58 4.96 -11.55 4.47
N ARG A 59 5.77 -11.78 5.52
CA ARG A 59 7.10 -11.13 5.69
C ARG A 59 8.00 -11.20 4.44
N LEU A 60 8.10 -12.37 3.81
CA LEU A 60 8.94 -12.54 2.61
C LEU A 60 8.37 -11.78 1.41
N ALA A 61 7.05 -11.76 1.26
CA ALA A 61 6.38 -11.00 0.21
C ALA A 61 6.51 -9.50 0.45
N ALA A 62 6.39 -9.02 1.69
CA ALA A 62 6.57 -7.60 2.02
C ALA A 62 7.95 -7.10 1.61
N ARG A 63 9.00 -7.89 1.92
CA ARG A 63 10.36 -7.59 1.49
C ARG A 63 10.51 -7.65 -0.03
N ALA A 64 9.99 -8.70 -0.68
CA ALA A 64 10.08 -8.85 -2.13
C ALA A 64 9.33 -7.73 -2.88
N ALA A 65 8.20 -7.28 -2.35
CA ALA A 65 7.42 -6.16 -2.87
C ALA A 65 8.22 -4.86 -2.80
N ALA A 66 8.80 -4.54 -1.64
CA ALA A 66 9.66 -3.36 -1.48
C ALA A 66 10.90 -3.41 -2.39
N GLU A 67 11.56 -4.56 -2.50
CA GLU A 67 12.71 -4.77 -3.41
C GLU A 67 12.31 -4.55 -4.88
N ARG A 68 11.13 -5.04 -5.28
CA ARG A 68 10.65 -4.88 -6.66
C ARG A 68 10.22 -3.44 -6.96
N LEU A 69 9.51 -2.80 -6.05
CA LEU A 69 9.13 -1.39 -6.14
C LEU A 69 10.36 -0.46 -6.24
N ALA A 70 11.36 -0.65 -5.39
CA ALA A 70 12.61 0.12 -5.44
C ALA A 70 13.36 -0.10 -6.77
N SER A 71 13.41 -1.34 -7.24
CA SER A 71 14.01 -1.70 -8.52
C SER A 71 13.32 -1.02 -9.71
N GLU A 72 11.99 -0.87 -9.69
CA GLU A 72 11.26 -0.14 -10.73
C GLU A 72 11.61 1.36 -10.77
N LEU A 73 12.06 1.93 -9.65
CA LEU A 73 12.58 3.30 -9.56
C LEU A 73 14.09 3.40 -9.85
N GLY A 74 14.80 2.26 -9.97
CA GLY A 74 16.26 2.24 -10.07
C GLY A 74 16.98 2.59 -8.76
N GLU A 75 16.29 2.47 -7.62
CA GLU A 75 16.78 2.83 -6.29
C GLU A 75 17.11 1.60 -5.43
N LYS A 76 17.78 1.81 -4.30
CA LYS A 76 17.89 0.80 -3.24
C LYS A 76 16.71 0.90 -2.29
N VAL A 77 16.33 -0.24 -1.72
CA VAL A 77 15.37 -0.28 -0.61
C VAL A 77 15.89 0.56 0.57
N GLY A 78 15.04 1.42 1.11
CA GLY A 78 15.36 2.41 2.14
C GLY A 78 15.49 3.84 1.61
N GLU A 79 15.47 4.02 0.28
CA GLU A 79 15.32 5.33 -0.37
C GLU A 79 13.83 5.71 -0.42
N THR A 80 13.23 5.90 -1.61
CA THR A 80 11.80 6.24 -1.74
C THR A 80 10.90 5.11 -1.26
N VAL A 81 11.33 3.87 -1.42
CA VAL A 81 10.59 2.67 -1.02
C VAL A 81 11.34 1.92 0.08
N GLY A 82 10.62 1.56 1.14
CA GLY A 82 11.16 0.80 2.26
C GLY A 82 10.18 -0.26 2.78
N TYR A 83 10.63 -1.03 3.77
CA TYR A 83 9.76 -1.96 4.48
C TYR A 83 10.03 -1.98 5.98
N ARG A 84 9.00 -2.38 6.74
CA ARG A 84 9.11 -2.72 8.16
C ARG A 84 8.42 -4.05 8.44
N ILE A 85 9.18 -5.02 8.90
CA ILE A 85 8.68 -6.34 9.30
C ILE A 85 9.21 -6.69 10.69
N ARG A 86 8.68 -7.76 11.29
CA ARG A 86 9.17 -8.20 12.60
C ARG A 86 10.66 -8.60 12.50
N LEU A 87 11.50 -7.95 13.32
CA LEU A 87 12.96 -8.11 13.42
C LEU A 87 13.80 -7.55 12.26
N ASP A 88 13.20 -6.89 11.26
CA ASP A 88 13.95 -6.30 10.15
C ASP A 88 13.24 -5.08 9.56
N SER A 89 14.01 -4.05 9.20
CA SER A 89 13.50 -2.76 8.73
C SER A 89 14.51 -2.10 7.82
N LYS A 90 14.05 -1.62 6.66
CA LYS A 90 14.85 -0.80 5.73
C LYS A 90 14.02 0.38 5.26
N VAL A 91 14.18 1.50 5.95
CA VAL A 91 13.46 2.75 5.76
C VAL A 91 14.41 3.89 6.07
N GLY A 92 14.35 4.95 5.27
CA GLY A 92 15.18 6.14 5.41
C GLY A 92 14.33 7.39 5.61
N PRO A 93 14.96 8.56 5.74
CA PRO A 93 14.27 9.84 5.91
C PRO A 93 13.42 10.25 4.69
N ASN A 94 13.73 9.69 3.51
CA ASN A 94 13.04 10.01 2.25
C ASN A 94 12.01 8.93 1.86
N THR A 95 11.78 7.92 2.70
CA THR A 95 10.86 6.84 2.37
C THR A 95 9.42 7.34 2.34
N ARG A 96 8.79 7.22 1.17
CA ARG A 96 7.41 7.62 0.88
C ARG A 96 6.48 6.42 0.70
N ILE A 97 7.01 5.24 0.41
CA ILE A 97 6.24 3.99 0.37
C ILE A 97 6.83 3.04 1.41
N GLU A 98 6.06 2.74 2.45
CA GLU A 98 6.44 1.76 3.47
C GLU A 98 5.60 0.48 3.32
N VAL A 99 6.25 -0.62 2.97
CA VAL A 99 5.62 -1.95 2.97
C VAL A 99 5.71 -2.56 4.35
N VAL A 100 4.58 -2.92 4.95
CA VAL A 100 4.50 -3.40 6.33
C VAL A 100 3.72 -4.69 6.43
N THR A 101 4.05 -5.50 7.44
CA THR A 101 3.24 -6.66 7.82
C THR A 101 2.15 -6.31 8.83
N GLU A 102 1.13 -7.15 8.96
CA GLU A 102 -0.03 -6.94 9.84
C GLU A 102 0.37 -6.56 11.27
N GLY A 103 1.29 -7.31 11.90
CA GLY A 103 1.72 -7.01 13.27
C GLY A 103 2.39 -5.64 13.43
N ILE A 104 3.01 -5.10 12.38
CA ILE A 104 3.60 -3.76 12.40
C ILE A 104 2.50 -2.70 12.26
N LEU A 105 1.57 -2.89 11.31
CA LEU A 105 0.44 -1.98 11.12
C LEU A 105 -0.46 -1.91 12.35
N THR A 106 -0.83 -3.06 12.93
CA THR A 106 -1.66 -3.13 14.14
C THR A 106 -1.00 -2.39 15.30
N ARG A 107 0.31 -2.57 15.52
CA ARG A 107 1.03 -1.86 16.57
C ARG A 107 1.04 -0.34 16.31
N ARG A 108 1.20 0.08 15.05
CA ARG A 108 1.17 1.50 14.67
C ARG A 108 -0.19 2.12 14.95
N LEU A 109 -1.28 1.47 14.54
CA LEU A 109 -2.66 1.90 14.82
C LEU A 109 -2.97 1.95 16.32
N GLN A 110 -2.41 1.05 17.12
CA GLN A 110 -2.58 1.09 18.58
C GLN A 110 -1.87 2.29 19.22
N SER A 111 -0.69 2.67 18.71
CA SER A 111 0.06 3.82 19.23
C SER A 111 -0.42 5.17 18.67
N ASP A 112 -0.86 5.16 17.41
CA ASP A 112 -1.29 6.32 16.65
C ASP A 112 -2.49 5.91 15.77
N PRO A 113 -3.72 6.02 16.31
CA PRO A 113 -4.94 5.66 15.58
C PRO A 113 -5.22 6.56 14.37
N ALA A 114 -4.65 7.78 14.33
CA ALA A 114 -4.84 8.73 13.24
C ALA A 114 -3.88 8.47 12.07
N LEU A 115 -2.83 7.68 12.29
CA LEU A 115 -1.74 7.44 11.32
C LEU A 115 -1.17 8.77 10.79
N GLU A 116 -0.76 9.66 11.70
CA GLU A 116 -0.23 10.97 11.32
C GLU A 116 0.91 10.84 10.28
N GLY A 117 0.82 11.65 9.21
CA GLY A 117 1.78 11.62 8.11
C GLY A 117 1.57 10.50 7.07
N VAL A 118 0.59 9.62 7.25
CA VAL A 118 0.14 8.66 6.22
C VAL A 118 -1.05 9.26 5.47
N GLY A 119 -0.98 9.30 4.14
CA GLY A 119 -2.06 9.82 3.30
C GLY A 119 -2.80 8.73 2.53
N LEU A 120 -2.24 7.52 2.45
CA LEU A 120 -2.89 6.37 1.81
C LEU A 120 -2.49 5.07 2.52
N VAL A 121 -3.47 4.21 2.75
CA VAL A 121 -3.24 2.82 3.17
C VAL A 121 -3.70 1.89 2.06
N ILE A 122 -2.82 0.99 1.63
CA ILE A 122 -3.11 -0.03 0.62
C ILE A 122 -3.14 -1.39 1.32
N PHE A 123 -4.23 -2.12 1.15
CA PHE A 123 -4.34 -3.51 1.61
C PHE A 123 -4.05 -4.45 0.44
N ASP A 124 -2.80 -4.91 0.34
CA ASP A 124 -2.47 -5.92 -0.66
C ASP A 124 -3.03 -7.28 -0.24
N GLU A 125 -3.32 -8.13 -1.22
CA GLU A 125 -3.87 -9.48 -0.98
C GLU A 125 -5.13 -9.45 -0.08
N PHE A 126 -6.02 -8.47 -0.25
CA PHE A 126 -7.22 -8.28 0.59
C PHE A 126 -8.11 -9.53 0.74
N HIS A 127 -8.10 -10.42 -0.25
CA HIS A 127 -8.84 -11.69 -0.19
C HIS A 127 -8.34 -12.61 0.93
N ASP A 128 -7.03 -12.59 1.24
CA ASP A 128 -6.43 -13.36 2.33
C ASP A 128 -6.62 -12.67 3.69
N LEU A 129 -6.85 -11.35 3.71
CA LEU A 129 -7.07 -10.56 4.94
C LEU A 129 -8.46 -10.75 5.56
N LEU A 130 -9.44 -11.19 4.77
CA LEU A 130 -10.81 -11.45 5.25
C LEU A 130 -10.91 -12.62 6.26
N ILE A 131 -9.81 -13.36 6.47
CA ILE A 131 -9.72 -14.47 7.43
C ILE A 131 -9.02 -14.02 8.73
N SER A 132 -8.43 -12.81 8.79
CA SER A 132 -7.66 -12.34 9.94
C SER A 132 -8.39 -11.31 10.83
N SER A 133 -7.92 -11.24 12.08
CA SER A 133 -8.34 -10.34 13.16
C SER A 133 -8.21 -8.84 12.85
N PHE A 134 -7.51 -8.47 11.77
CA PHE A 134 -7.40 -7.10 11.30
C PHE A 134 -8.75 -6.49 10.89
N SER A 135 -9.68 -7.32 10.41
CA SER A 135 -11.04 -6.94 10.00
C SER A 135 -11.81 -6.14 11.06
N ALA A 136 -11.68 -6.47 12.35
CA ALA A 136 -12.42 -5.79 13.41
C ALA A 136 -11.92 -4.37 13.70
N LEU A 137 -10.60 -4.13 13.61
CA LEU A 137 -10.02 -2.79 13.79
C LEU A 137 -10.24 -1.91 12.55
N ALA A 138 -10.09 -2.49 11.35
CA ALA A 138 -10.30 -1.78 10.09
C ALA A 138 -11.77 -1.37 9.88
N CYS A 139 -12.73 -2.23 10.23
CA CYS A 139 -14.17 -1.91 10.13
C CYS A 139 -14.61 -0.75 11.03
N GLN A 140 -13.88 -0.43 12.11
CA GLN A 140 -14.19 0.76 12.92
C GLN A 140 -13.72 2.05 12.24
N ALA A 141 -12.65 2.00 11.42
CA ALA A 141 -12.07 3.15 10.74
C ALA A 141 -12.73 3.44 9.37
N PHE A 142 -13.24 2.42 8.67
CA PHE A 142 -13.78 2.56 7.31
C PHE A 142 -15.25 2.10 7.26
N GLN A 143 -16.19 3.05 7.39
CA GLN A 143 -17.64 2.79 7.45
C GLN A 143 -18.41 3.04 6.13
N SER A 144 -17.71 3.39 5.04
CA SER A 144 -18.31 3.67 3.74
C SER A 144 -18.33 2.43 2.82
N LYS A 145 -19.16 2.47 1.76
CA LYS A 145 -19.20 1.43 0.72
C LYS A 145 -18.23 1.81 -0.41
N PRO A 146 -17.15 1.03 -0.64
CA PRO A 146 -16.14 1.43 -1.61
C PRO A 146 -16.61 1.26 -3.04
N THR A 147 -16.08 2.10 -3.94
CA THR A 147 -16.23 1.93 -5.39
C THR A 147 -15.40 0.73 -5.84
N ARG A 148 -15.99 -0.19 -6.61
CA ARG A 148 -15.28 -1.33 -7.20
C ARG A 148 -14.84 -0.99 -8.62
N LEU A 149 -13.55 -1.21 -8.89
CA LEU A 149 -12.90 -1.05 -10.18
C LEU A 149 -12.31 -2.40 -10.63
#